data_AF-A0A1H1G0G0-F1
#
_entry.id   AF-A0A1H1G0G0-F1
#
_cell.length_a   1.000
_cell.length_b   1.000
_cell.length_c   1.000
_cell.angle_alpha   90.00
_cell.angle_beta   90.00
_cell.angle_gamma   90.00
#
_symmetry.space_group_name_H-M   'P 1'
#
loop_
_entity.id
_entity.type
_entity.pdbx_description
1 polymer ?
#
loop_
_entity_poly.entity_id
_entity_poly.type
_entity_poly.pdbx_seq_one_letter_code
_entity_poly.pdbx_strand_id
1 'polypeptide(L)'
;MSDAAQIEECDEHDLRIMQEAQLRYTAPYEELAADPTAFQFQWRQIQFAFALPDPYKFPPLPLKLNSDELGVIRRYVSACEELATYSLLHHKGGLTVSWIEGQGTRLETDNPPKEALRGFAVLFRQMHSDDPASFKATKDILAKASRSAHDSHSQLRMDYIKQWSRARAKLLQFTLHDLVQSKMLESRGAAAELVEIKRADSPVQLISLFNYGEYIHWGNKRAEHEALFQDSIVGALSEYRFHSSLIGLSHFYLGFAKLLDAAAAEQ
;
A
#
# COMPACT_ATOMS: atom_id res chain seq x y z
N MET A 1 1.38 -38.59 -7.53
CA MET A 1 1.85 -37.44 -8.32
C MET A 1 1.65 -36.23 -7.44
N SER A 2 2.77 -35.76 -6.89
CA SER A 2 2.88 -34.74 -5.83
C SER A 2 3.36 -33.47 -6.50
N ASP A 3 2.44 -32.58 -6.83
CA ASP A 3 2.76 -31.18 -7.10
C ASP A 3 2.20 -30.37 -5.93
N ALA A 4 2.97 -30.32 -4.84
CA ALA A 4 2.79 -29.30 -3.84
C ALA A 4 3.17 -27.97 -4.52
N ALA A 5 2.20 -27.10 -4.73
CA ALA A 5 2.50 -25.70 -4.97
C ALA A 5 3.14 -25.16 -3.70
N GLN A 6 4.47 -25.25 -3.60
CA GLN A 6 5.23 -24.39 -2.71
C GLN A 6 4.95 -22.97 -3.20
N ILE A 7 4.06 -22.26 -2.51
CA ILE A 7 4.16 -20.80 -2.49
C ILE A 7 5.47 -20.59 -1.73
N GLU A 8 6.56 -20.46 -2.49
CA GLU A 8 7.86 -20.09 -1.95
C GLU A 8 7.66 -18.70 -1.34
N GLU A 9 7.42 -18.67 -0.03
CA GLU A 9 7.57 -17.48 0.77
C GLU A 9 8.90 -16.84 0.40
N CYS A 10 8.92 -15.50 0.35
CA CYS A 10 10.15 -14.73 0.31
C CYS A 10 11.15 -15.37 1.29
N ASP A 11 12.18 -16.02 0.76
CA ASP A 11 13.13 -16.83 1.53
C ASP A 11 13.63 -16.01 2.73
N GLU A 12 13.88 -16.63 3.89
CA GLU A 12 14.42 -15.95 5.07
C GLU A 12 15.64 -15.09 4.71
N HIS A 13 16.38 -15.51 3.68
CA HIS A 13 17.45 -14.74 3.06
C HIS A 13 17.00 -13.40 2.46
N ASP A 14 15.90 -13.36 1.70
CA ASP A 14 15.37 -12.13 1.08
C ASP A 14 14.78 -11.16 2.12
N LEU A 15 14.09 -11.71 3.13
CA LEU A 15 13.63 -10.93 4.27
C LEU A 15 14.80 -10.29 5.00
N ARG A 16 15.89 -11.02 5.17
CA ARG A 16 17.12 -10.51 5.79
C ARG A 16 17.78 -9.42 4.95
N ILE A 17 17.89 -9.60 3.63
CA ILE A 17 18.40 -8.55 2.72
C ILE A 17 17.55 -7.28 2.84
N MET A 18 16.23 -7.39 2.87
CA MET A 18 15.33 -6.24 3.03
C MET A 18 15.44 -5.59 4.43
N GLN A 19 15.64 -6.38 5.48
CA GLN A 19 15.84 -5.90 6.86
C GLN A 19 17.20 -5.22 7.07
N GLU A 20 18.23 -5.59 6.31
CA GLU A 20 19.57 -5.01 6.40
C GLU A 20 19.76 -3.82 5.43
N ALA A 21 18.93 -3.72 4.38
CA ALA A 21 19.01 -2.63 3.41
C ALA A 21 18.75 -1.26 4.06
N GLN A 22 19.69 -0.32 3.92
CA GLN A 22 19.51 1.03 4.44
C GLN A 22 18.38 1.78 3.71
N LEU A 23 17.56 2.50 4.48
CA LEU A 23 16.60 3.45 3.95
C LEU A 23 17.35 4.57 3.21
N ARG A 24 16.94 4.87 1.96
CA ARG A 24 17.50 6.01 1.21
C ARG A 24 17.02 7.35 1.75
N TYR A 25 15.85 7.36 2.36
CA TYR A 25 15.23 8.46 3.08
C TYR A 25 14.26 7.92 4.13
N THR A 26 14.02 8.71 5.18
CA THR A 26 13.24 8.35 6.38
C THR A 26 11.82 7.88 6.04
N ALA A 27 11.26 7.00 6.88
CA ALA A 27 9.89 6.56 6.74
C ALA A 27 8.89 7.68 7.15
N PRO A 28 7.91 8.00 6.31
CA PRO A 28 6.90 9.02 6.60
C PRO A 28 6.15 8.75 7.89
N TYR A 29 6.24 9.66 8.87
CA TYR A 29 5.54 9.57 10.15
C TYR A 29 5.98 8.39 11.05
N GLU A 30 7.21 7.89 10.88
CA GLU A 30 7.72 6.81 11.75
C GLU A 30 7.71 7.17 13.24
N GLU A 31 7.81 8.46 13.56
CA GLU A 31 7.72 8.99 14.92
C GLU A 31 6.35 8.81 15.56
N LEU A 32 5.30 8.56 14.77
CA LEU A 32 3.94 8.31 15.23
C LEU A 32 3.62 6.81 15.38
N ALA A 33 4.49 5.94 14.87
CA ALA A 33 4.26 4.50 14.85
C ALA A 33 4.60 3.84 16.20
N ALA A 34 3.74 2.93 16.67
CA ALA A 34 4.02 2.18 17.90
C ALA A 34 5.15 1.14 17.74
N ASP A 35 5.35 0.61 16.53
CA ASP A 35 6.53 -0.20 16.15
C ASP A 35 7.21 0.45 14.92
N PRO A 36 8.17 1.35 15.15
CA PRO A 36 8.92 2.00 14.06
C PRO A 36 9.70 1.02 13.18
N THR A 37 10.10 -0.14 13.69
CA THR A 37 10.87 -1.11 12.90
C THR A 37 10.00 -1.79 11.85
N ALA A 38 8.80 -2.24 12.23
CA ALA A 38 7.83 -2.77 11.27
C ALA A 38 7.42 -1.72 10.23
N PHE A 39 7.27 -0.47 10.68
CA PHE A 39 6.95 0.67 9.83
C PHE A 39 8.05 0.94 8.78
N GLN A 40 9.31 1.00 9.22
CA GLN A 40 10.47 1.18 8.35
C GLN A 40 10.63 0.01 7.37
N PHE A 41 10.34 -1.22 7.79
CA PHE A 41 10.41 -2.38 6.92
C PHE A 41 9.45 -2.27 5.71
N GLN A 42 8.19 -1.88 5.95
CA GLN A 42 7.23 -1.62 4.87
C GLN A 42 7.72 -0.50 3.95
N TRP A 43 8.32 0.55 4.52
CA TRP A 43 8.87 1.64 3.72
C TRP A 43 10.07 1.23 2.86
N ARG A 44 10.96 0.36 3.36
CA ARG A 44 12.07 -0.22 2.58
C ARG A 44 11.53 -1.00 1.39
N GLN A 45 10.47 -1.77 1.57
CA GLN A 45 9.82 -2.50 0.49
C GLN A 45 9.29 -1.56 -0.60
N ILE A 46 8.63 -0.45 -0.23
CA ILE A 46 8.19 0.58 -1.20
C ILE A 46 9.39 1.16 -1.97
N GLN A 47 10.47 1.50 -1.26
CA GLN A 47 11.67 2.06 -1.87
C GLN A 47 12.34 1.09 -2.84
N PHE A 48 12.41 -0.19 -2.47
CA PHE A 48 12.93 -1.27 -3.30
C PHE A 48 12.06 -1.50 -4.54
N ALA A 49 10.74 -1.58 -4.36
CA ALA A 49 9.78 -1.84 -5.42
C ALA A 49 9.71 -0.74 -6.49
N PHE A 50 9.86 0.55 -6.12
CA PHE A 50 9.53 1.64 -7.05
C PHE A 50 10.64 2.63 -7.35
N ALA A 51 11.74 2.63 -6.60
CA ALA A 51 12.79 3.65 -6.75
C ALA A 51 12.25 5.10 -6.76
N LEU A 52 11.21 5.39 -5.97
CA LEU A 52 10.56 6.71 -5.92
C LEU A 52 11.55 7.81 -5.52
N PRO A 53 11.38 9.03 -6.04
CA PRO A 53 12.15 10.17 -5.57
C PRO A 53 11.77 10.53 -4.12
N ASP A 54 12.70 11.14 -3.40
CA ASP A 54 12.55 11.52 -2.00
C ASP A 54 11.36 12.48 -1.81
N PRO A 55 10.27 12.06 -1.11
CA PRO A 55 9.07 12.87 -0.99
C PRO A 55 9.33 14.18 -0.25
N TYR A 56 10.31 14.24 0.65
CA TYR A 56 10.64 15.44 1.42
C TYR A 56 11.34 16.52 0.57
N LYS A 57 11.80 16.17 -0.63
CA LYS A 57 12.52 17.07 -1.55
C LYS A 57 11.67 17.51 -2.74
N PHE A 58 10.36 17.29 -2.69
CA PHE A 58 9.47 17.81 -3.73
C PHE A 58 9.59 19.35 -3.79
N PRO A 59 9.86 19.95 -4.96
CA PRO A 59 9.99 21.40 -5.05
C PRO A 59 8.69 22.11 -4.62
N PRO A 60 8.76 23.13 -3.76
CA PRO A 60 7.57 23.91 -3.37
C PRO A 60 6.83 24.48 -4.59
N LEU A 61 5.52 24.68 -4.44
CA LEU A 61 4.71 25.36 -5.44
C LEU A 61 4.92 26.88 -5.31
N PRO A 62 5.34 27.58 -6.39
CA PRO A 62 5.59 29.03 -6.32
C PRO A 62 4.31 29.86 -6.32
N LEU A 63 3.19 29.27 -6.77
CA LEU A 63 1.88 29.91 -6.80
C LEU A 63 1.11 29.54 -5.55
N LYS A 64 0.41 30.52 -4.97
CA LYS A 64 -0.51 30.27 -3.87
C LYS A 64 -1.73 29.49 -4.34
N LEU A 65 -1.96 28.35 -3.72
CA LEU A 65 -3.18 27.58 -3.83
C LEU A 65 -4.34 28.38 -3.24
N ASN A 66 -5.53 28.20 -3.79
CA ASN A 66 -6.72 28.78 -3.16
C ASN A 66 -7.07 28.03 -1.85
N SER A 67 -7.96 28.61 -1.05
CA SER A 67 -8.37 28.06 0.25
C SER A 67 -8.89 26.63 0.17
N ASP A 68 -9.61 26.30 -0.89
CA ASP A 68 -10.27 25.01 -1.05
C ASP A 68 -9.25 23.94 -1.46
N GLU A 69 -8.36 24.25 -2.41
CA GLU A 69 -7.25 23.39 -2.82
C GLU A 69 -6.33 23.09 -1.62
N LEU A 70 -6.00 24.10 -0.82
CA LEU A 70 -5.18 23.94 0.38
C LEU A 70 -5.91 23.14 1.47
N GLY A 71 -7.23 23.33 1.62
CA GLY A 71 -8.06 22.57 2.55
C GLY A 71 -8.10 21.07 2.20
N VAL A 72 -8.20 20.74 0.91
CA VAL A 72 -8.14 19.35 0.41
C VAL A 72 -6.78 18.72 0.71
N ILE A 73 -5.68 19.43 0.47
CA ILE A 73 -4.34 18.94 0.79
C ILE A 73 -4.18 18.70 2.29
N ARG A 74 -4.54 19.69 3.12
CA ARG A 74 -4.44 19.58 4.59
C ARG A 74 -5.27 18.43 5.14
N ARG A 75 -6.48 18.21 4.61
CA ARG A 75 -7.33 17.08 5.03
C ARG A 75 -6.70 15.73 4.66
N TYR A 76 -6.08 15.62 3.49
CA TYR A 76 -5.36 14.40 3.09
C TYR A 76 -4.17 14.14 4.03
N VAL A 77 -3.33 15.16 4.28
CA VAL A 77 -2.18 15.06 5.19
C VAL A 77 -2.61 14.65 6.60
N SER A 78 -3.61 15.33 7.16
CA SER A 78 -4.14 15.01 8.49
C SER A 78 -4.71 13.60 8.57
N ALA A 79 -5.35 13.09 7.51
CA ALA A 79 -5.82 11.71 7.47
C ALA A 79 -4.66 10.71 7.41
N CYS A 80 -3.56 11.04 6.72
CA CYS A 80 -2.34 10.24 6.73
C CYS A 80 -1.67 10.24 8.12
N GLU A 81 -1.57 11.40 8.77
CA GLU A 81 -1.05 11.51 10.15
C GLU A 81 -1.85 10.67 11.13
N GLU A 82 -3.18 10.74 11.07
CA GLU A 82 -4.05 9.92 11.88
C GLU A 82 -3.88 8.43 11.57
N LEU A 83 -3.85 8.06 10.28
CA LEU A 83 -3.65 6.66 9.89
C LEU A 83 -2.31 6.11 10.39
N ALA A 84 -1.25 6.94 10.41
CA ALA A 84 0.08 6.57 10.89
C ALA A 84 0.07 6.06 12.34
N THR A 85 -0.90 6.46 13.16
CA THR A 85 -1.03 6.00 14.55
C THR A 85 -1.79 4.67 14.68
N TYR A 86 -2.35 4.12 13.59
CA TYR A 86 -3.21 2.94 13.66
C TYR A 86 -2.38 1.67 13.78
N SER A 87 -2.82 0.76 14.65
CA SER A 87 -2.09 -0.47 14.95
C SER A 87 -1.93 -1.40 13.76
N LEU A 88 -2.82 -1.30 12.78
CA LEU A 88 -2.78 -2.11 11.58
C LEU A 88 -1.57 -1.82 10.69
N LEU A 89 -1.04 -0.58 10.67
CA LEU A 89 0.11 -0.22 9.83
C LEU A 89 1.41 -0.92 10.19
N HIS A 90 1.51 -1.35 11.44
CA HIS A 90 2.66 -2.06 11.97
C HIS A 90 2.31 -3.51 12.36
N HIS A 91 1.13 -3.98 11.98
CA HIS A 91 0.74 -5.37 12.15
C HIS A 91 1.57 -6.21 11.18
N LYS A 92 2.37 -7.14 11.69
CA LYS A 92 3.21 -8.00 10.86
C LYS A 92 2.37 -9.02 10.09
N GLY A 93 1.24 -9.43 10.67
CA GLY A 93 0.35 -10.43 10.09
C GLY A 93 1.03 -11.79 9.95
N GLY A 94 0.24 -12.78 9.59
CA GLY A 94 0.76 -14.10 9.31
C GLY A 94 -0.34 -14.99 8.80
N LEU A 95 -0.05 -15.73 7.72
CA LEU A 95 -0.89 -16.82 7.25
C LEU A 95 0.01 -18.04 7.12
N THR A 96 -0.13 -18.99 8.03
CA THR A 96 0.57 -20.27 7.96
C THR A 96 -0.39 -21.34 7.52
N VAL A 97 -0.12 -21.93 6.35
CA VAL A 97 -0.83 -23.11 5.84
C VAL A 97 0.10 -24.31 6.01
N SER A 98 -0.29 -25.26 6.85
CA SER A 98 0.46 -26.49 7.09
C SER A 98 -0.36 -27.70 6.67
N TRP A 99 0.27 -28.64 5.97
CA TRP A 99 -0.34 -29.92 5.66
C TRP A 99 0.20 -30.97 6.63
N ILE A 100 -0.69 -31.55 7.43
CA ILE A 100 -0.35 -32.58 8.41
C ILE A 100 -0.91 -33.92 7.90
N GLU A 101 -0.02 -34.85 7.58
CA GLU A 101 -0.40 -36.18 7.08
C GLU A 101 -1.37 -36.87 8.06
N GLY A 102 -2.52 -37.33 7.54
CA GLY A 102 -3.58 -37.96 8.33
C GLY A 102 -4.45 -37.01 9.17
N GLN A 103 -4.11 -35.71 9.28
CA GLN A 103 -4.90 -34.69 9.98
C GLN A 103 -5.46 -33.61 9.05
N GLY A 104 -5.01 -33.55 7.80
CA GLY A 104 -5.46 -32.59 6.80
C GLY A 104 -4.71 -31.25 6.87
N THR A 105 -5.31 -30.21 6.29
CA THR A 105 -4.72 -28.87 6.26
C THR A 105 -5.04 -28.11 7.54
N ARG A 106 -4.00 -27.62 8.23
CA ARG A 106 -4.12 -26.69 9.35
C ARG A 106 -3.77 -25.29 8.88
N LEU A 107 -4.66 -24.36 9.22
CA LEU A 107 -4.58 -22.96 8.88
C LEU A 107 -4.40 -22.14 10.15
N GLU A 108 -3.38 -21.30 10.21
CA GLU A 108 -3.18 -20.34 11.29
C GLU A 108 -3.13 -18.94 10.69
N THR A 109 -3.98 -18.06 11.21
CA THR A 109 -4.08 -16.66 10.79
C THR A 109 -3.82 -15.77 11.99
N ASP A 110 -2.85 -14.87 11.86
CA ASP A 110 -2.70 -13.73 12.77
C ASP A 110 -3.41 -12.54 12.12
N ASN A 111 -4.70 -12.41 12.43
CA ASN A 111 -5.56 -11.36 11.90
C ASN A 111 -5.78 -10.26 12.95
N PRO A 112 -5.76 -8.99 12.54
CA PRO A 112 -6.10 -7.88 13.43
C PRO A 112 -7.54 -8.00 13.94
N PRO A 113 -7.86 -7.44 15.13
CA PRO A 113 -9.24 -7.35 15.59
C PRO A 113 -10.13 -6.63 14.57
N LYS A 114 -11.34 -7.15 14.34
CA LYS A 114 -12.28 -6.60 13.34
C LYS A 114 -12.60 -5.12 13.54
N GLU A 115 -12.69 -4.67 14.80
CA GLU A 115 -12.93 -3.25 15.13
C GLU A 115 -11.81 -2.34 14.60
N ALA A 116 -10.56 -2.74 14.78
CA ALA A 116 -9.39 -2.01 14.29
C ALA A 116 -9.38 -1.97 12.76
N LEU A 117 -9.68 -3.11 12.14
CA LEU A 117 -9.74 -3.22 10.68
C LEU A 117 -10.85 -2.37 10.06
N ARG A 118 -12.06 -2.36 10.66
CA ARG A 118 -13.18 -1.52 10.17
C ARG A 118 -12.85 -0.04 10.29
N GLY A 119 -12.32 0.41 11.43
CA GLY A 119 -11.88 1.80 11.61
C GLY A 119 -10.80 2.20 10.60
N PHE A 120 -9.81 1.32 10.43
CA PHE A 120 -8.76 1.51 9.43
C PHE A 120 -9.30 1.63 8.01
N ALA A 121 -10.16 0.70 7.59
CA ALA A 121 -10.70 0.64 6.24
C ALA A 121 -11.49 1.91 5.88
N VAL A 122 -12.23 2.47 6.85
CA VAL A 122 -12.97 3.73 6.66
C VAL A 122 -12.04 4.90 6.42
N LEU A 123 -11.02 5.10 7.26
CA LEU A 123 -10.07 6.20 7.05
C LEU A 123 -9.25 6.00 5.78
N PHE A 124 -8.79 4.77 5.52
CA PHE A 124 -8.12 4.37 4.28
C PHE A 124 -8.94 4.74 3.04
N ARG A 125 -10.25 4.50 3.04
CA ARG A 125 -11.15 4.81 1.93
C ARG A 125 -11.07 6.27 1.52
N GLN A 126 -10.88 7.20 2.46
CA GLN A 126 -10.75 8.63 2.16
C GLN A 126 -9.60 8.91 1.19
N MET A 127 -8.43 8.31 1.44
CA MET A 127 -7.25 8.50 0.59
C MET A 127 -7.34 7.68 -0.70
N HIS A 128 -7.99 6.52 -0.64
CA HIS A 128 -7.99 5.54 -1.71
C HIS A 128 -9.04 5.77 -2.80
N SER A 129 -10.24 6.23 -2.41
CA SER A 129 -11.42 6.32 -3.28
C SER A 129 -11.52 7.67 -4.01
N ASP A 130 -12.69 8.00 -4.55
CA ASP A 130 -12.98 9.29 -5.20
C ASP A 130 -13.47 10.37 -4.20
N ASP A 131 -13.21 10.19 -2.91
CA ASP A 131 -13.54 11.20 -1.89
C ASP A 131 -12.80 12.54 -2.17
N PRO A 132 -13.33 13.68 -1.71
CA PRO A 132 -12.78 15.01 -2.01
C PRO A 132 -11.32 15.21 -1.59
N ALA A 133 -10.89 14.56 -0.50
CA ALA A 133 -9.53 14.56 0.01
C ALA A 133 -8.81 13.23 -0.23
N SER A 134 -8.88 12.74 -1.49
CA SER A 134 -8.25 11.51 -1.96
C SER A 134 -6.91 11.77 -2.64
N PHE A 135 -6.15 10.69 -2.89
CA PHE A 135 -4.93 10.73 -3.68
C PHE A 135 -5.19 11.34 -5.06
N LYS A 136 -6.31 10.98 -5.70
CA LYS A 136 -6.65 11.48 -7.03
C LYS A 136 -6.82 13.00 -7.01
N ALA A 137 -7.61 13.51 -6.06
CA ALA A 137 -7.89 14.93 -5.94
C ALA A 137 -6.62 15.75 -5.65
N THR A 138 -5.82 15.34 -4.67
CA THR A 138 -4.58 16.05 -4.30
C THR A 138 -3.53 16.00 -5.41
N LYS A 139 -3.36 14.85 -6.07
CA LYS A 139 -2.47 14.71 -7.23
C LYS A 139 -2.93 15.60 -8.40
N ASP A 140 -4.23 15.71 -8.66
CA ASP A 140 -4.75 16.57 -9.73
C ASP A 140 -4.52 18.06 -9.41
N ILE A 141 -4.65 18.47 -8.13
CA ILE A 141 -4.27 19.82 -7.65
C ILE A 141 -2.78 20.09 -7.89
N LEU A 142 -1.89 19.20 -7.42
CA LEU A 142 -0.45 19.34 -7.62
C LEU A 142 -0.07 19.44 -9.10
N ALA A 143 -0.68 18.62 -9.95
CA ALA A 143 -0.40 18.61 -11.39
C ALA A 143 -0.89 19.89 -12.08
N LYS A 144 -2.03 20.44 -11.65
CA LYS A 144 -2.54 21.73 -12.16
C LYS A 144 -1.61 22.87 -11.73
N ALA A 145 -1.29 22.97 -10.45
CA ALA A 145 -0.42 24.02 -9.92
C ALA A 145 0.99 23.97 -10.54
N SER A 146 1.56 22.76 -10.65
CA SER A 146 2.90 22.57 -11.23
C SER A 146 2.99 23.00 -12.69
N ARG A 147 1.95 22.71 -13.50
CA ARG A 147 1.87 23.14 -14.91
C ARG A 147 1.71 24.64 -15.06
N SER A 148 0.96 25.28 -14.16
CA SER A 148 0.65 26.71 -14.23
C SER A 148 1.80 27.61 -13.78
N ALA A 149 2.75 27.07 -13.01
CA ALA A 149 3.86 27.80 -12.44
C ALA A 149 4.90 28.30 -13.46
N HIS A 150 5.07 27.61 -14.60
CA HIS A 150 6.03 27.95 -15.66
C HIS A 150 7.46 28.31 -15.21
N ASP A 151 7.92 27.76 -14.07
CA ASP A 151 9.25 27.96 -13.50
C ASP A 151 10.24 26.84 -13.91
N SER A 152 11.50 26.95 -13.48
CA SER A 152 12.54 25.95 -13.74
C SER A 152 12.27 24.59 -13.09
N HIS A 153 11.39 24.52 -12.08
CA HIS A 153 11.05 23.29 -11.35
C HIS A 153 9.79 22.60 -11.87
N SER A 154 9.05 23.20 -12.80
CA SER A 154 7.76 22.67 -13.30
C SER A 154 7.90 21.24 -13.82
N GLN A 155 8.90 20.97 -14.66
CA GLN A 155 9.12 19.63 -15.22
C GLN A 155 9.50 18.63 -14.13
N LEU A 156 10.35 19.03 -13.18
CA LEU A 156 10.76 18.17 -12.05
C LEU A 156 9.56 17.77 -11.19
N ARG A 157 8.67 18.73 -10.85
CA ARG A 157 7.43 18.43 -10.10
C ARG A 157 6.53 17.47 -10.87
N MET A 158 6.38 17.65 -12.18
CA MET A 158 5.58 16.75 -13.02
C MET A 158 6.17 15.34 -13.08
N ASP A 159 7.49 15.19 -13.10
CA ASP A 159 8.16 13.89 -13.08
C ASP A 159 8.00 13.17 -11.75
N TYR A 160 8.03 13.88 -10.62
CA TYR A 160 7.64 13.32 -9.32
C TYR A 160 6.21 12.78 -9.37
N ILE A 161 5.24 13.63 -9.72
CA ILE A 161 3.82 13.26 -9.76
C ILE A 161 3.59 12.02 -10.64
N LYS A 162 4.28 11.95 -11.79
CA LYS A 162 4.18 10.83 -12.73
C LYS A 162 4.74 9.53 -12.15
N GLN A 163 5.89 9.57 -11.48
CA GLN A 163 6.50 8.39 -10.85
C GLN A 163 5.61 7.83 -9.73
N TRP A 164 5.12 8.70 -8.85
CA TRP A 164 4.20 8.32 -7.77
C TRP A 164 2.88 7.77 -8.32
N SER A 165 2.32 8.39 -9.37
CA SER A 165 1.09 7.88 -10.02
C SER A 165 1.27 6.48 -10.61
N ARG A 166 2.43 6.20 -11.22
CA ARG A 166 2.75 4.87 -11.77
C ARG A 166 2.92 3.83 -10.66
N ALA A 167 3.56 4.18 -9.55
CA ALA A 167 3.70 3.29 -8.40
C ALA A 167 2.33 2.94 -7.79
N ARG A 168 1.44 3.93 -7.59
CA ARG A 168 0.06 3.65 -7.17
C ARG A 168 -0.66 2.72 -8.13
N ALA A 169 -0.57 2.98 -9.44
CA ALA A 169 -1.23 2.15 -10.43
C ALA A 169 -0.77 0.67 -10.36
N LYS A 170 0.51 0.43 -10.07
CA LYS A 170 1.04 -0.92 -9.84
C LYS A 170 0.54 -1.52 -8.53
N LEU A 171 0.51 -0.76 -7.43
CA LEU A 171 -0.03 -1.22 -6.13
C LEU A 171 -1.53 -1.50 -6.15
N LEU A 172 -2.28 -0.98 -7.13
CA LEU A 172 -3.68 -1.36 -7.34
C LEU A 172 -3.83 -2.72 -8.02
N GLN A 173 -2.79 -3.21 -8.70
CA GLN A 173 -2.80 -4.45 -9.48
C GLN A 173 -2.07 -5.60 -8.78
N PHE A 174 -1.05 -5.29 -7.98
CA PHE A 174 -0.21 -6.25 -7.29
C PHE A 174 0.02 -5.79 -5.85
N THR A 175 0.07 -6.73 -4.90
CA THR A 175 0.45 -6.37 -3.52
C THR A 175 1.90 -5.88 -3.49
N LEU A 176 2.27 -5.14 -2.45
CA LEU A 176 3.67 -4.73 -2.29
C LEU A 176 4.60 -5.95 -2.20
N HIS A 177 4.14 -7.01 -1.54
CA HIS A 177 4.85 -8.27 -1.43
C HIS A 177 5.13 -8.89 -2.82
N ASP A 178 4.11 -9.02 -3.67
CA ASP A 178 4.25 -9.56 -5.03
C ASP A 178 5.30 -8.79 -5.84
N LEU A 179 5.31 -7.46 -5.72
CA LEU A 179 6.25 -6.59 -6.44
C LEU A 179 7.68 -6.71 -5.94
N VAL A 180 7.88 -6.86 -4.62
CA VAL A 180 9.20 -7.10 -4.03
C VAL A 180 9.72 -8.46 -4.45
N GLN A 181 8.90 -9.50 -4.35
CA GLN A 181 9.27 -10.86 -4.75
C GLN A 181 9.66 -10.93 -6.23
N SER A 182 8.85 -10.33 -7.12
CA SER A 182 9.17 -10.24 -8.55
C SER A 182 10.53 -9.61 -8.80
N LYS A 183 10.83 -8.49 -8.13
CA LYS A 183 12.14 -7.82 -8.26
C LYS A 183 13.30 -8.63 -7.70
N MET A 184 13.10 -9.35 -6.60
CA MET A 184 14.14 -10.23 -6.04
C MET A 184 14.49 -11.35 -7.01
N LEU A 185 13.48 -11.99 -7.61
CA LEU A 185 13.67 -13.04 -8.60
C LEU A 185 14.39 -12.50 -9.86
N GLU A 186 13.98 -11.34 -10.35
CA GLU A 186 14.67 -10.64 -11.44
C GLU A 186 16.15 -10.38 -11.11
N SER A 187 16.46 -9.94 -9.88
CA SER A 187 17.84 -9.66 -9.45
C SER A 187 18.73 -10.90 -9.40
N ARG A 188 18.13 -12.08 -9.25
CA ARG A 188 18.81 -13.39 -9.23
C ARG A 188 18.96 -14.00 -10.63
N GLY A 189 18.55 -13.30 -11.68
CA GLY A 189 18.62 -13.79 -13.06
C GLY A 189 17.59 -14.88 -13.38
N ALA A 190 16.57 -15.07 -12.54
CA ALA A 190 15.43 -15.90 -12.90
C ALA A 190 14.67 -15.22 -14.05
N ALA A 191 14.33 -15.97 -15.10
CA ALA A 191 13.52 -15.45 -16.19
C ALA A 191 12.18 -14.95 -15.62
N ALA A 192 11.74 -13.75 -16.05
CA ALA A 192 10.49 -13.13 -15.61
C ALA A 192 9.23 -14.00 -15.83
N GLU A 193 9.36 -15.13 -16.54
CA GLU A 193 8.30 -16.10 -16.83
C GLU A 193 7.93 -17.04 -15.66
N LEU A 194 8.64 -17.01 -14.52
CA LEU A 194 8.36 -17.92 -13.39
C LEU A 194 7.38 -17.38 -12.33
N VAL A 195 6.73 -16.23 -12.54
CA VAL A 195 5.70 -15.72 -11.61
C VAL A 195 4.45 -15.28 -12.38
N GLU A 196 3.94 -16.14 -13.27
CA GLU A 196 2.49 -16.18 -13.41
C GLU A 196 1.91 -16.73 -12.10
N ILE A 197 1.85 -15.88 -11.06
CA ILE A 197 0.84 -16.08 -10.01
C ILE A 197 -0.47 -15.99 -10.78
N LYS A 198 -1.00 -17.15 -11.17
CA LYS A 198 -2.32 -17.33 -11.78
C LYS A 198 -3.27 -16.41 -11.02
N ARG A 199 -3.77 -15.38 -11.72
CA ARG A 199 -4.46 -14.20 -11.21
C ARG A 199 -5.33 -14.49 -9.99
N ALA A 200 -4.74 -14.42 -8.80
CA ALA A 200 -5.48 -14.15 -7.60
C ALA A 200 -5.97 -12.69 -7.69
N ASP A 201 -7.12 -12.38 -7.11
CA ASP A 201 -7.75 -11.06 -7.26
C ASP A 201 -6.77 -9.92 -6.99
N SER A 202 -6.80 -8.87 -7.82
CA SER A 202 -5.93 -7.72 -7.64
C SER A 202 -6.28 -6.96 -6.34
N PRO A 203 -5.34 -6.19 -5.75
CA PRO A 203 -5.60 -5.35 -4.60
C PRO A 203 -6.87 -4.50 -4.74
N VAL A 204 -7.11 -3.87 -5.90
CA VAL A 204 -8.33 -3.07 -6.11
C VAL A 204 -9.61 -3.91 -6.09
N GLN A 205 -9.56 -5.15 -6.60
CA GLN A 205 -10.70 -6.07 -6.55
C GLN A 205 -10.95 -6.53 -5.11
N LEU A 206 -9.91 -6.97 -4.39
CA LEU A 206 -10.00 -7.39 -2.99
C LEU A 206 -10.49 -6.27 -2.08
N ILE A 207 -9.89 -5.08 -2.17
CA ILE A 207 -10.31 -3.92 -1.37
C ILE A 207 -11.78 -3.59 -1.62
N SER A 208 -12.22 -3.63 -2.88
CA SER A 208 -13.62 -3.42 -3.21
C SER A 208 -14.51 -4.53 -2.64
N LEU A 209 -14.12 -5.80 -2.81
CA LEU A 209 -14.86 -6.96 -2.32
C LEU A 209 -15.05 -6.94 -0.81
N PHE A 210 -13.97 -6.76 -0.05
CA PHE A 210 -14.01 -6.77 1.41
C PHE A 210 -14.69 -5.52 1.98
N ASN A 211 -14.44 -4.31 1.45
CA ASN A 211 -15.08 -3.10 1.95
C ASN A 211 -16.60 -3.07 1.71
N TYR A 212 -17.06 -3.54 0.54
CA TYR A 212 -18.48 -3.54 0.16
C TYR A 212 -19.18 -4.90 0.35
N GLY A 213 -18.45 -5.87 0.90
CA GLY A 213 -18.93 -7.20 1.25
C GLY A 213 -19.05 -7.41 2.77
N GLU A 214 -18.23 -6.75 3.58
CA GLU A 214 -18.20 -6.95 5.04
C GLU A 214 -17.79 -5.70 5.86
N TYR A 215 -16.67 -5.03 5.52
CA TYR A 215 -16.00 -4.15 6.48
C TYR A 215 -16.50 -2.70 6.57
N ILE A 216 -16.98 -2.10 5.48
CA ILE A 216 -17.48 -0.72 5.49
C ILE A 216 -18.98 -0.69 5.23
N HIS A 217 -19.42 -1.34 4.15
CA HIS A 217 -20.82 -1.43 3.76
C HIS A 217 -21.15 -2.88 3.43
N TRP A 218 -22.15 -3.44 4.10
CA TRP A 218 -22.67 -4.77 3.77
C TRP A 218 -23.60 -4.68 2.53
N GLY A 219 -22.99 -4.59 1.35
CA GLY A 219 -23.63 -4.15 0.12
C GLY A 219 -23.85 -5.25 -0.92
N ASN A 220 -23.67 -4.88 -2.18
CA ASN A 220 -23.89 -5.75 -3.35
C ASN A 220 -22.83 -6.86 -3.51
N LYS A 221 -21.71 -6.79 -2.78
CA LYS A 221 -20.64 -7.79 -2.85
C LYS A 221 -20.69 -8.86 -1.75
N ARG A 222 -21.71 -8.84 -0.88
CA ARG A 222 -21.83 -9.79 0.24
C ARG A 222 -21.80 -11.26 -0.17
N ALA A 223 -22.48 -11.62 -1.26
CA ALA A 223 -22.58 -13.01 -1.71
C ALA A 223 -21.25 -13.50 -2.31
N GLU A 224 -20.55 -12.63 -3.03
CA GLU A 224 -19.20 -12.90 -3.55
C GLU A 224 -18.20 -13.07 -2.39
N HIS A 225 -18.28 -12.21 -1.37
CA HIS A 225 -17.46 -12.31 -0.17
C HIS A 225 -17.75 -13.61 0.59
N GLU A 226 -19.02 -13.96 0.83
CA GLU A 226 -19.41 -15.22 1.49
C GLU A 226 -18.95 -16.46 0.70
N ALA A 227 -18.93 -16.39 -0.64
CA ALA A 227 -18.47 -17.48 -1.49
C ALA A 227 -16.98 -17.79 -1.31
N LEU A 228 -16.14 -16.79 -1.03
CA LEU A 228 -14.71 -17.01 -0.75
C LEU A 228 -14.48 -17.94 0.43
N PHE A 229 -15.32 -17.83 1.47
CA PHE A 229 -15.19 -18.60 2.71
C PHE A 229 -15.85 -19.98 2.66
N GLN A 230 -16.41 -20.38 1.51
CA GLN A 230 -16.81 -21.78 1.29
C GLN A 230 -15.59 -22.71 1.18
N ASP A 231 -14.43 -22.16 0.80
CA ASP A 231 -13.12 -22.79 0.94
C ASP A 231 -12.30 -21.98 1.95
N SER A 232 -11.97 -22.59 3.10
CA SER A 232 -11.28 -21.90 4.18
C SER A 232 -9.90 -21.37 3.81
N ILE A 233 -9.19 -22.06 2.90
CA ILE A 233 -7.85 -21.64 2.46
C ILE A 233 -7.98 -20.44 1.53
N VAL A 234 -8.91 -20.50 0.58
CA VAL A 234 -9.17 -19.38 -0.36
C VAL A 234 -9.63 -18.14 0.40
N GLY A 235 -10.57 -18.29 1.34
CA GLY A 235 -11.05 -17.20 2.19
C GLY A 235 -9.92 -16.54 2.98
N ALA A 236 -9.12 -17.33 3.68
CA ALA A 236 -8.02 -16.82 4.50
C ALA A 236 -6.90 -16.17 3.68
N LEU A 237 -6.53 -16.76 2.54
CA LEU A 237 -5.55 -16.17 1.63
C LEU A 237 -6.04 -14.84 1.04
N SER A 238 -7.32 -14.78 0.68
CA SER A 238 -7.93 -13.55 0.14
C SER A 238 -7.96 -12.44 1.18
N GLU A 239 -8.31 -12.77 2.43
CA GLU A 239 -8.30 -11.83 3.54
C GLU A 239 -6.89 -11.34 3.89
N TYR A 240 -5.90 -12.24 3.94
CA TYR A 240 -4.50 -11.86 4.11
C TYR A 240 -4.02 -10.90 3.02
N ARG A 241 -4.33 -11.20 1.74
CA ARG A 241 -3.96 -10.34 0.61
C ARG A 241 -4.69 -9.00 0.64
N PHE A 242 -5.93 -8.96 1.13
CA PHE A 242 -6.65 -7.72 1.40
C PHE A 242 -5.93 -6.87 2.46
N HIS A 243 -5.56 -7.44 3.61
CA HIS A 243 -4.80 -6.74 4.65
C HIS A 243 -3.45 -6.21 4.14
N SER A 244 -2.68 -7.06 3.45
CA SER A 244 -1.40 -6.68 2.86
C SER A 244 -1.55 -5.53 1.86
N SER A 245 -2.63 -5.55 1.06
CA SER A 245 -2.96 -4.48 0.11
C SER A 245 -3.24 -3.15 0.81
N LEU A 246 -4.03 -3.18 1.89
CA LEU A 246 -4.33 -2.00 2.70
C LEU A 246 -3.04 -1.41 3.29
N ILE A 247 -2.20 -2.22 3.90
CA ILE A 247 -0.94 -1.78 4.54
C ILE A 247 0.00 -1.16 3.50
N GLY A 248 0.27 -1.87 2.39
CA GLY A 248 1.20 -1.40 1.35
C GLY A 248 0.74 -0.10 0.69
N LEU A 249 -0.55 0.03 0.36
CA LEU A 249 -1.11 1.28 -0.19
C LEU A 249 -1.10 2.41 0.84
N SER A 250 -1.31 2.10 2.11
CA SER A 250 -1.29 3.11 3.17
C SER A 250 0.10 3.71 3.33
N HIS A 251 1.15 2.89 3.45
CA HIS A 251 2.54 3.37 3.48
C HIS A 251 2.89 4.22 2.25
N PHE A 252 2.40 3.83 1.07
CA PHE A 252 2.51 4.66 -0.12
C PHE A 252 1.79 6.02 0.04
N TYR A 253 0.57 6.05 0.58
CA TYR A 253 -0.17 7.29 0.81
C TYR A 253 0.51 8.21 1.83
N LEU A 254 1.10 7.66 2.89
CA LEU A 254 1.89 8.41 3.87
C LEU A 254 3.10 9.08 3.21
N GLY A 255 3.78 8.39 2.31
CA GLY A 255 4.85 8.98 1.50
C GLY A 255 4.37 10.11 0.60
N PHE A 256 3.19 9.95 -0.01
CA PHE A 256 2.61 11.00 -0.83
C PHE A 256 2.16 12.21 -0.02
N ALA A 257 1.79 12.04 1.26
CA ALA A 257 1.50 13.14 2.16
C ALA A 257 2.74 14.01 2.44
N LYS A 258 3.92 13.41 2.61
CA LYS A 258 5.17 14.18 2.75
C LYS A 258 5.54 14.96 1.48
N LEU A 259 5.20 14.43 0.31
CA LEU A 259 5.30 15.14 -0.96
C LEU A 259 4.37 16.36 -0.98
N LEU A 260 3.14 16.22 -0.47
CA LEU A 260 2.18 17.32 -0.35
C LEU A 260 2.63 18.39 0.66
N ASP A 261 3.19 17.99 1.81
CA ASP A 261 3.75 18.91 2.80
C ASP A 261 4.88 19.74 2.20
N ALA A 262 5.82 19.11 1.49
CA ALA A 262 6.92 19.79 0.81
C ALA A 262 6.41 20.73 -0.30
N ALA A 263 5.39 20.31 -1.06
CA ALA A 263 4.75 21.16 -2.07
C ALA A 263 4.11 22.41 -1.45
N ALA A 264 3.56 22.28 -0.24
CA ALA A 264 2.82 23.32 0.46
C ALA A 264 3.67 24.16 1.44
N ALA A 265 5.00 23.98 1.47
CA ALA A 265 5.88 24.61 2.47
C ALA A 265 5.88 26.16 2.43
N GLU A 266 5.52 26.77 1.30
CA GLU A 266 5.52 28.23 1.09
C GLU A 266 4.10 28.83 0.97
N GLN A 267 3.05 28.08 1.36
CA GLN A 267 1.64 28.42 1.12
C GLN A 267 1.01 29.27 2.23
#